data_AF-A0A8J3YMB0-F1
#
_entry.id   AF-A0A8J3YMB0-F1
#
_cell.length_a   1.000
_cell.length_b   1.000
_cell.length_c   1.000
_cell.angle_alpha   90.00
_cell.angle_beta   90.00
_cell.angle_gamma   90.00
#
_symmetry.space_group_name_H-M   'P 1'
#
loop_
_entity.id
_entity.type
_entity.pdbx_description
1 polymer ?
#
loop_
_entity_poly.entity_id
_entity_poly.type
_entity_poly.pdbx_seq_one_letter_code
_entity_poly.pdbx_strand_id
1 'polypeptide(L)'
;MSTELPADRDDLRQQAVTRLRKRRDLHQHFFVYTVMNSVLVVIWLVTMPGGFFWPMFPLALWGMGLVFHAYDVYAAPGPSEERIEREMNRLSRK
;
A
#
# COMPACT_ATOMS: atom_id res chain seq x y z
N MET A 1 33.13 -20.89 7.01
CA MET A 1 32.79 -19.58 7.59
C MET A 1 32.57 -18.65 6.41
N SER A 2 31.35 -18.65 5.88
CA SER A 2 31.01 -17.99 4.62
C SER A 2 30.89 -16.49 4.87
N THR A 3 31.73 -15.71 4.22
CA THR A 3 31.73 -14.25 4.30
C THR A 3 30.50 -13.73 3.57
N GLU A 4 29.41 -13.44 4.29
CA GLU A 4 28.30 -12.64 3.72
C GLU A 4 28.87 -11.27 3.33
N LEU A 5 28.87 -10.97 2.02
CA LEU A 5 29.39 -9.71 1.50
C LEU A 5 28.50 -8.54 1.96
N PRO A 6 29.06 -7.36 2.31
CA PRO A 6 28.30 -6.21 2.81
C PRO A 6 27.12 -5.80 1.92
N ALA A 7 27.23 -6.02 0.59
CA ALA A 7 26.16 -5.76 -0.37
C ALA A 7 24.88 -6.59 -0.09
N ASP A 8 25.00 -7.86 0.31
CA ASP A 8 23.86 -8.74 0.57
C ASP A 8 23.08 -8.30 1.84
N ARG A 9 23.81 -7.85 2.87
CA ARG A 9 23.20 -7.25 4.07
C ARG A 9 22.49 -5.93 3.78
N ASP A 10 23.07 -5.10 2.93
CA ASP A 10 22.47 -3.81 2.56
C ASP A 10 21.20 -4.01 1.72
N ASP A 11 21.17 -5.00 0.82
CA ASP A 11 19.99 -5.37 0.04
C ASP A 11 18.86 -5.92 0.93
N LEU A 12 19.16 -6.84 1.84
CA LEU A 12 18.19 -7.35 2.81
C LEU A 12 17.62 -6.24 3.70
N ARG A 13 18.47 -5.29 4.12
CA ARG A 13 18.05 -4.11 4.90
C ARG A 13 17.12 -3.21 4.09
N GLN A 14 17.45 -2.93 2.83
CA GLN A 14 16.60 -2.11 1.96
C GLN A 14 15.23 -2.75 1.71
N GLN A 15 15.19 -4.08 1.51
CA GLN A 15 13.94 -4.81 1.38
C GLN A 15 13.10 -4.74 2.66
N ALA A 16 13.71 -4.90 3.83
CA ALA A 16 13.02 -4.78 5.12
C ALA A 16 12.44 -3.36 5.32
N VAL A 17 13.21 -2.32 5.04
CA VAL A 17 12.76 -0.91 5.13
C VAL A 17 11.60 -0.64 4.17
N THR A 18 11.67 -1.15 2.94
CA THR A 18 10.60 -0.98 1.95
C THR A 18 9.30 -1.63 2.40
N ARG A 19 9.37 -2.85 2.95
CA ARG A 19 8.19 -3.56 3.51
C ARG A 19 7.58 -2.81 4.70
N LEU A 20 8.42 -2.30 5.61
CA LEU A 20 7.98 -1.48 6.75
C LEU A 20 7.28 -0.20 6.29
N ARG A 21 7.85 0.48 5.29
CA ARG A 21 7.28 1.72 4.72
C ARG A 21 5.93 1.46 4.04
N LYS A 22 5.84 0.43 3.20
CA LYS A 22 4.59 0.01 2.55
C LYS A 22 3.46 -0.24 3.57
N ARG A 23 3.76 -0.93 4.67
CA ARG A 23 2.78 -1.17 5.75
C ARG A 23 2.34 0.12 6.44
N ARG A 24 3.27 1.04 6.69
CA ARG A 24 2.95 2.35 7.28
C ARG A 24 2.07 3.19 6.35
N ASP A 25 2.39 3.21 5.06
CA ASP A 25 1.61 3.95 4.06
C ASP A 25 0.18 3.41 3.95
N LEU A 26 0.00 2.08 3.96
CA LEU A 26 -1.32 1.45 4.02
C LEU A 26 -2.09 1.85 5.28
N HIS A 27 -1.45 1.84 6.46
CA HIS A 27 -2.10 2.23 7.70
C HIS A 27 -2.53 3.70 7.68
N GLN A 28 -1.68 4.58 7.14
CA GLN A 28 -2.01 5.99 6.98
C GLN A 28 -3.18 6.20 6.02
N HIS A 29 -3.19 5.48 4.88
CA HIS A 29 -4.30 5.55 3.93
C HIS A 29 -5.61 5.04 4.55
N PHE A 30 -5.55 3.94 5.29
CA PHE A 30 -6.69 3.41 6.04
C PHE A 30 -7.23 4.42 7.05
N PHE A 31 -6.35 5.04 7.84
CA PHE A 31 -6.74 6.06 8.82
C PHE A 31 -7.45 7.25 8.16
N VAL A 32 -6.86 7.81 7.10
CA VAL A 32 -7.47 8.92 6.35
C VAL A 32 -8.81 8.51 5.74
N TYR A 33 -8.89 7.31 5.16
CA TYR A 33 -10.12 6.76 4.61
C TYR A 33 -11.22 6.69 5.68
N THR A 34 -10.94 6.14 6.86
CA THR A 34 -11.93 6.04 7.94
C THR A 34 -12.38 7.41 8.41
N VAL A 35 -11.44 8.33 8.71
CA VAL A 35 -11.78 9.67 9.21
C VAL A 35 -12.61 10.46 8.21
N MET A 36 -12.20 10.49 6.93
CA MET A 36 -12.94 11.22 5.90
C MET A 36 -14.32 10.64 5.66
N ASN A 37 -14.45 9.31 5.54
CA ASN A 37 -15.77 8.70 5.33
C ASN A 37 -16.69 8.89 6.55
N SER A 38 -16.17 8.83 7.78
CA SER A 38 -16.95 9.17 8.97
C SER A 38 -17.48 10.60 8.91
N VAL A 39 -16.66 11.57 8.48
CA VAL A 39 -17.10 12.96 8.28
C VAL A 39 -18.21 13.06 7.23
N LEU A 40 -18.07 12.38 6.09
CA LEU A 40 -19.11 12.38 5.04
C LEU A 40 -20.44 11.78 5.55
N VAL A 41 -20.37 10.70 6.34
CA VAL A 41 -21.55 10.10 6.96
C VAL A 41 -22.21 11.04 7.97
N VAL A 42 -21.41 11.74 8.80
CA VAL A 42 -21.94 12.75 9.73
C VAL A 42 -22.60 13.90 8.97
N ILE A 43 -21.98 14.40 7.91
CA ILE A 43 -22.56 15.44 7.05
C ILE A 43 -23.90 14.96 6.49
N TRP A 44 -23.95 13.75 5.94
CA TRP A 44 -25.20 13.17 5.42
C TRP A 44 -26.29 13.06 6.51
N LEU A 45 -25.95 12.57 7.70
CA LEU A 45 -26.89 12.44 8.82
C LEU A 45 -27.52 13.78 9.23
N VAL A 46 -26.73 14.86 9.23
CA VAL A 46 -27.17 16.20 9.66
C VAL A 46 -27.91 16.95 8.55
N THR A 47 -27.52 16.74 7.28
CA THR A 47 -28.06 17.52 6.15
C THR A 47 -29.24 16.84 5.46
N MET A 48 -29.25 15.50 5.41
CA MET A 48 -30.22 14.74 4.63
C MET A 48 -30.66 13.45 5.37
N PRO A 49 -31.16 13.56 6.62
CA PRO A 49 -31.61 12.40 7.37
C PRO A 49 -32.74 11.67 6.62
N GLY A 50 -32.52 10.38 6.32
CA GLY A 50 -33.47 9.55 5.56
C GLY A 50 -33.46 9.77 4.04
N GLY A 51 -32.59 10.64 3.53
CA GLY A 51 -32.36 10.84 2.10
C GLY A 51 -31.51 9.73 1.48
N PHE A 52 -31.22 9.85 0.19
CA PHE A 52 -30.33 8.92 -0.50
C PHE A 52 -28.91 8.96 0.11
N PHE A 53 -28.36 7.78 0.45
CA PHE A 53 -27.06 7.64 1.12
C PHE A 53 -25.89 7.80 0.15
N TRP A 54 -25.69 9.04 -0.34
CA TRP A 54 -24.59 9.36 -1.25
C TRP A 54 -23.18 9.05 -0.75
N PRO A 55 -22.86 8.98 0.57
CA PRO A 55 -21.54 8.53 1.03
C PRO A 55 -21.16 7.11 0.57
N MET A 56 -22.12 6.31 0.08
CA MET A 56 -21.83 4.99 -0.49
C MET A 56 -20.83 5.02 -1.65
N PHE A 57 -20.80 6.09 -2.45
CA PHE A 57 -19.90 6.18 -3.61
C PHE A 57 -18.43 6.33 -3.20
N PRO A 58 -18.03 7.32 -2.39
CA PRO A 58 -16.65 7.41 -1.90
C PRO A 58 -16.26 6.19 -1.07
N LEU A 59 -17.16 5.64 -0.25
CA LEU A 59 -16.93 4.38 0.48
C LEU A 59 -16.58 3.23 -0.50
N ALA A 60 -17.39 3.01 -1.53
CA ALA A 60 -17.18 1.91 -2.46
C ALA A 60 -15.93 2.14 -3.34
N LEU A 61 -15.82 3.30 -3.98
CA LEU A 61 -14.75 3.58 -4.95
C LEU A 61 -13.39 3.67 -4.27
N TRP A 62 -13.27 4.40 -3.16
CA TRP A 62 -12.00 4.52 -2.44
C TRP A 62 -11.72 3.28 -1.59
N GLY A 63 -12.75 2.65 -1.03
CA GLY A 63 -12.62 1.38 -0.32
C GLY A 63 -12.04 0.29 -1.22
N MET A 64 -12.44 0.26 -2.49
CA MET A 64 -11.84 -0.65 -3.47
C MET A 64 -10.34 -0.39 -3.67
N GLY A 65 -9.92 0.88 -3.79
CA GLY A 65 -8.50 1.25 -3.88
C GLY A 65 -7.69 0.81 -2.66
N LEU A 66 -8.26 0.96 -1.46
CA LEU A 66 -7.67 0.49 -0.21
C LEU A 66 -7.51 -1.04 -0.18
N VAL A 67 -8.50 -1.80 -0.67
CA VAL A 67 -8.42 -3.27 -0.79
C VAL A 67 -7.29 -3.68 -1.73
N PHE A 68 -7.17 -3.04 -2.90
CA PHE A 68 -6.07 -3.32 -3.83
C PHE A 68 -4.71 -2.97 -3.24
N HIS A 69 -4.60 -1.87 -2.50
CA HIS A 69 -3.36 -1.51 -1.84
C HIS A 69 -2.99 -2.52 -0.73
N ALA A 70 -3.97 -2.97 0.05
CA ALA A 70 -3.76 -4.03 1.04
C ALA A 70 -3.31 -5.34 0.39
N TYR A 71 -3.89 -5.69 -0.76
CA TYR A 71 -3.47 -6.85 -1.54
C TYR A 71 -2.00 -6.72 -2.00
N ASP A 72 -1.56 -5.56 -2.49
CA ASP A 72 -0.16 -5.32 -2.86
C ASP A 72 0.81 -5.46 -1.67
N VAL A 73 0.38 -5.09 -0.48
CA VAL A 73 1.21 -5.13 0.73
C VAL A 73 1.29 -6.53 1.35
N TYR A 74 0.20 -7.29 1.34
CA TYR A 74 0.09 -8.55 2.10
C TYR A 74 0.05 -9.82 1.25
N ALA A 75 -0.42 -9.75 0.00
CA ALA A 75 -0.74 -10.94 -0.79
C ALA A 75 -0.02 -11.00 -2.16
N ALA A 76 0.44 -9.86 -2.69
CA ALA A 76 1.16 -9.83 -3.95
C ALA A 76 2.53 -10.55 -3.82
N PRO A 77 2.81 -11.57 -4.66
CA PRO A 77 4.13 -12.17 -4.74
C PRO A 77 5.17 -11.11 -5.08
N GLY A 78 6.31 -11.16 -4.40
CA GLY A 78 7.45 -10.31 -4.76
C GLY A 78 7.93 -10.59 -6.20
N PRO A 79 8.70 -9.66 -6.80
CA PRO A 79 9.30 -9.89 -8.12
C PRO A 79 10.14 -11.16 -8.11
N SER A 80 10.08 -11.96 -9.18
CA SER A 80 10.94 -13.14 -9.30
C SER A 80 12.42 -12.75 -9.35
N GLU A 81 13.29 -13.58 -8.80
CA GLU A 81 14.75 -13.39 -8.82
C GLU A 81 15.26 -13.12 -10.24
N GLU A 82 14.76 -13.88 -11.22
CA GLU A 82 15.08 -13.73 -12.63
C GLU A 82 14.69 -12.34 -13.20
N ARG A 83 13.57 -11.76 -12.74
CA ARG A 83 13.19 -10.39 -13.11
C ARG A 83 14.11 -9.36 -12.46
N ILE A 84 14.50 -9.58 -11.21
CA ILE A 84 15.40 -8.69 -10.47
C ILE A 84 16.77 -8.67 -11.16
N GLU A 85 17.34 -9.84 -11.47
CA GLU A 85 18.62 -9.96 -12.18
C GLU A 85 18.60 -9.33 -13.57
N ARG A 86 17.54 -9.56 -14.35
CA ARG A 86 17.38 -8.93 -15.68
C ARG A 86 17.35 -7.41 -15.58
N GLU A 87 16.67 -6.86 -14.58
CA GLU A 87 16.59 -5.42 -14.38
C GLU A 87 17.91 -4.84 -13.86
N MET A 88 18.61 -5.52 -12.95
CA MET A 88 19.95 -5.15 -12.48
C MET A 88 20.96 -5.09 -13.64
N ASN A 89 20.96 -6.09 -14.51
CA ASN A 89 21.81 -6.13 -15.71
C ASN A 89 21.48 -5.02 -16.71
N ARG A 90 20.23 -4.57 -16.76
CA ARG A 90 19.82 -3.43 -17.60
C ARG A 90 20.36 -2.11 -17.05
N LEU A 91 20.32 -1.92 -15.73
CA LEU A 91 20.79 -0.70 -15.07
C LEU A 91 22.30 -0.58 -15.04
N SER A 92 23.04 -1.69 -14.89
CA SER A 92 24.52 -1.68 -14.86
C SER A 92 25.17 -1.43 -16.23
N ARG A 93 24.42 -1.62 -17.33
CA ARG A 93 24.89 -1.43 -18.71
C ARG A 93 24.68 0.01 -19.22
N LYS A 94 24.18 0.91 -18.38
CA LYS A 94 23.88 2.31 -18.70
C LYS A 94 24.83 3.25 -17.97
#